data_AF-A0A975M0W9-F1
#
_entry.id   AF-A0A975M0W9-F1
#
_cell.length_a   1.000
_cell.length_b   1.000
_cell.length_c   1.000
_cell.angle_alpha   90.00
_cell.angle_beta   90.00
_cell.angle_gamma   90.00
#
_symmetry.space_group_name_H-M   'P 1'
#
loop_
_entity.id
_entity.type
_entity.pdbx_description
1 polymer ?
#
loop_
_entity_poly.entity_id
_entity_poly.type
_entity_poly.pdbx_seq_one_letter_code
_entity_poly.pdbx_strand_id
1 'polypeptide(L)'
;MKNEKINKYIDIIRKDNELLGILLKDNSSRKNIMWATDHYKRHGELYGANQYISVEAVLSKKPLLIKPRINKSKREQQSRSKNSAEVFTPSWICNSQNNLIDDAWFGKQNSFNFEGKSSWEANNNQIEFPEEKSWIDYIKDTRLEISCGEAPYIVSRYDTVTGEYIDLKQRIGLLDRKIRVVNENTKNEEEWLDNVLLAYKNVYGYDWQGDNVFIARENLLLSFIEYYDERFDKTPTINDIHQIAEIISWNIWQMDGLKYVIPNSCKTDMRVDVNLFGEEVVNGQECYGCQKDNPYRHNGIYCKIMDWEKGKKIKFVDLLYKGGAK
;
A
#
# COMPACT_ATOMS: atom_id res chain seq x y z
N MET A 1 5.68 14.60 -21.50
CA MET A 1 6.08 15.30 -20.26
C MET A 1 5.43 14.74 -18.97
N LYS A 2 4.14 14.97 -18.65
CA LYS A 2 3.54 14.50 -17.35
C LYS A 2 3.75 13.01 -17.08
N ASN A 3 3.46 12.16 -18.07
CA ASN A 3 3.64 10.71 -17.96
C ASN A 3 5.11 10.23 -18.06
N GLU A 4 6.05 11.04 -18.57
CA GLU A 4 7.44 10.59 -18.73
C GLU A 4 8.18 10.55 -17.39
N LYS A 5 8.01 11.59 -16.55
CA LYS A 5 8.60 11.60 -15.20
C LYS A 5 7.97 10.53 -14.31
N ILE A 6 6.64 10.40 -14.30
CA ILE A 6 5.91 9.40 -13.49
C ILE A 6 6.29 7.96 -13.90
N ASN A 7 6.58 7.73 -15.17
CA ASN A 7 6.97 6.41 -15.66
C ASN A 7 8.49 6.25 -15.80
N LYS A 8 9.29 7.23 -15.34
CA LYS A 8 10.75 7.07 -15.21
C LYS A 8 10.96 5.84 -14.32
N TYR A 9 11.70 4.85 -14.83
CA TYR A 9 11.96 3.54 -14.20
C TYR A 9 10.84 2.48 -14.22
N ILE A 10 9.67 2.75 -14.82
CA ILE A 10 8.60 1.74 -14.90
C ILE A 10 9.07 0.44 -15.55
N ASP A 11 9.95 0.56 -16.55
CA ASP A 11 10.53 -0.55 -17.29
C ASP A 11 11.37 -1.49 -16.41
N ILE A 12 11.96 -1.02 -15.32
CA ILE A 12 12.70 -1.86 -14.36
C ILE A 12 11.73 -2.89 -13.77
N ILE A 13 10.53 -2.46 -13.40
CA ILE A 13 9.49 -3.34 -12.87
C ILE A 13 8.90 -4.21 -13.98
N ARG A 14 8.59 -3.63 -15.14
CA ARG A 14 7.84 -4.34 -16.18
C ARG A 14 8.67 -5.34 -17.00
N LYS A 15 10.01 -5.29 -16.93
CA LYS A 15 10.90 -6.25 -17.61
C LYS A 15 11.36 -7.40 -16.71
N ASP A 16 11.11 -7.31 -15.41
CA ASP A 16 11.52 -8.30 -14.42
C ASP A 16 10.30 -9.09 -13.90
N ASN A 17 10.15 -10.32 -14.41
CA ASN A 17 9.06 -11.21 -14.01
C ASN A 17 9.18 -11.69 -12.56
N GLU A 18 10.39 -11.79 -12.02
CA GLU A 18 10.60 -12.18 -10.61
C GLU A 18 10.15 -11.06 -9.69
N LEU A 19 10.54 -9.82 -10.01
CA LEU A 19 10.10 -8.62 -9.30
C LEU A 19 8.58 -8.46 -9.34
N LEU A 20 7.94 -8.66 -10.51
CA LEU A 20 6.48 -8.69 -10.60
C LEU A 20 5.86 -9.80 -9.76
N GLY A 21 6.50 -10.98 -9.70
CA GLY A 21 6.10 -12.07 -8.83
C GLY A 21 6.10 -11.67 -7.35
N ILE A 22 7.13 -10.94 -6.90
CA ILE A 22 7.23 -10.41 -5.53
C ILE A 22 6.12 -9.37 -5.28
N LEU A 23 5.95 -8.39 -6.18
CA LEU A 23 4.97 -7.32 -6.03
C LEU A 23 3.52 -7.79 -6.14
N LEU A 24 3.25 -8.93 -6.77
CA LEU A 24 1.92 -9.52 -6.81
C LEU A 24 1.65 -10.48 -5.67
N LYS A 25 2.66 -10.90 -4.91
CA LYS A 25 2.52 -11.92 -3.87
C LYS A 25 1.63 -11.44 -2.72
N ASP A 26 0.64 -12.26 -2.37
CA ASP A 26 -0.01 -12.21 -1.07
C ASP A 26 0.72 -13.16 -0.11
N ASN A 27 1.31 -12.58 0.93
CA ASN A 27 2.12 -13.35 1.88
C ASN A 27 1.28 -14.23 2.82
N SER A 28 -0.03 -13.98 2.91
CA SER A 28 -0.97 -14.72 3.77
C SER A 28 -1.33 -16.08 3.18
N SER A 29 -1.67 -16.11 1.89
CA SER A 29 -2.07 -17.30 1.12
C SER A 29 -0.95 -17.92 0.29
N ARG A 30 0.16 -17.18 0.06
CA ARG A 30 1.27 -17.55 -0.85
C ARG A 30 0.88 -17.61 -2.33
N LYS A 31 -0.30 -17.09 -2.69
CA LYS A 31 -0.73 -16.87 -4.07
C LYS A 31 -0.51 -15.41 -4.44
N ASN A 32 -0.90 -15.00 -5.64
CA ASN A 32 -0.94 -13.58 -5.96
C ASN A 32 -2.14 -12.90 -5.26
N ILE A 33 -2.12 -11.58 -5.19
CA ILE A 33 -3.28 -10.76 -4.84
C ILE A 33 -4.39 -10.96 -5.87
N MET A 34 -5.65 -10.84 -5.42
CA MET A 34 -6.84 -11.03 -6.24
C MET A 34 -7.29 -9.71 -6.85
N TRP A 35 -7.99 -9.74 -7.99
CA TRP A 35 -8.61 -8.52 -8.51
C TRP A 35 -9.56 -7.88 -7.49
N ALA A 36 -10.39 -8.71 -6.83
CA ALA A 36 -11.41 -8.29 -5.87
C ALA A 36 -12.39 -7.23 -6.41
N THR A 37 -12.46 -7.10 -7.73
CA THR A 37 -13.40 -6.26 -8.49
C THR A 37 -13.69 -6.87 -9.86
N ASP A 38 -14.88 -6.65 -10.39
CA ASP A 38 -15.30 -7.10 -11.72
C ASP A 38 -15.02 -6.04 -12.81
N HIS A 39 -14.35 -4.93 -12.50
CA HIS A 39 -14.02 -3.87 -13.48
C HIS A 39 -13.21 -4.37 -14.68
N TYR A 40 -12.46 -5.46 -14.51
CA TYR A 40 -11.61 -6.04 -15.54
C TYR A 40 -12.25 -7.24 -16.26
N LYS A 41 -13.40 -7.73 -15.80
CA LYS A 41 -14.06 -8.97 -16.28
C LYS A 41 -14.32 -9.00 -17.79
N ARG A 42 -14.50 -7.83 -18.42
CA ARG A 42 -14.63 -7.69 -19.89
C ARG A 42 -13.41 -8.18 -20.67
N HIS A 43 -12.27 -8.40 -20.01
CA HIS A 43 -11.03 -8.87 -20.63
C HIS A 43 -10.87 -10.40 -20.58
N GLY A 44 -11.81 -11.13 -19.98
CA GLY A 44 -11.86 -12.59 -19.94
C GLY A 44 -12.18 -13.12 -18.55
N GLU A 45 -12.41 -14.42 -18.46
CA GLU A 45 -12.81 -15.10 -17.22
C GLU A 45 -11.77 -14.97 -16.09
N LEU A 46 -10.49 -14.86 -16.46
CA LEU A 46 -9.35 -14.68 -15.54
C LEU A 46 -9.25 -13.28 -14.91
N TYR A 47 -10.14 -12.35 -15.28
CA TYR A 47 -10.14 -10.96 -14.83
C TYR A 47 -11.32 -10.61 -13.90
N GLY A 48 -12.03 -11.63 -13.41
CA GLY A 48 -13.13 -11.45 -12.45
C GLY A 48 -12.66 -11.24 -11.01
N ALA A 49 -13.56 -10.78 -10.14
CA ALA A 49 -13.25 -10.43 -8.75
C ALA A 49 -12.62 -11.57 -7.94
N ASN A 50 -12.95 -12.82 -8.24
CA ASN A 50 -12.44 -14.01 -7.55
C ASN A 50 -11.18 -14.62 -8.20
N GLN A 51 -10.58 -13.92 -9.15
CA GLN A 51 -9.37 -14.38 -9.84
C GLN A 51 -8.12 -13.66 -9.32
N TYR A 52 -6.98 -14.31 -9.48
CA TYR A 52 -5.66 -13.77 -9.14
C TYR A 52 -5.11 -12.90 -10.26
N ILE A 53 -4.43 -11.81 -9.90
CA ILE A 53 -3.71 -10.98 -10.87
C ILE A 53 -2.44 -11.73 -11.27
N SER A 54 -2.33 -12.15 -12.53
CA SER A 54 -1.14 -12.80 -13.06
C SER A 54 -0.11 -11.79 -13.58
N VAL A 55 1.16 -12.18 -13.65
CA VAL A 55 2.22 -11.39 -14.30
C VAL A 55 1.81 -11.07 -15.74
N GLU A 56 1.26 -12.05 -16.46
CA GLU A 56 0.78 -11.84 -17.82
C GLU A 56 -0.35 -10.80 -17.88
N ALA A 57 -1.30 -10.79 -16.95
CA ALA A 57 -2.35 -9.77 -16.91
C ALA A 57 -1.77 -8.35 -16.74
N VAL A 58 -0.71 -8.21 -15.94
CA VAL A 58 0.02 -6.95 -15.74
C VAL A 58 0.73 -6.48 -17.03
N LEU A 59 1.22 -7.43 -17.84
CA LEU A 59 2.02 -7.16 -19.06
C LEU A 59 1.20 -7.17 -20.38
N SER A 60 0.03 -7.81 -20.38
CA SER A 60 -0.66 -8.30 -21.58
C SER A 60 -1.09 -7.25 -22.61
N LYS A 61 -1.18 -5.96 -22.26
CA LYS A 61 -1.82 -4.95 -23.13
C LYS A 61 -1.11 -3.60 -23.12
N LYS A 62 -1.13 -2.93 -24.28
CA LYS A 62 -0.85 -1.49 -24.45
C LYS A 62 -2.12 -0.77 -24.92
N PRO A 63 -2.57 0.32 -24.25
CA PRO A 63 -2.08 0.83 -22.96
C PRO A 63 -2.22 -0.20 -21.84
N LEU A 64 -1.38 -0.07 -20.80
CA LEU A 64 -1.37 -0.98 -19.64
C LEU A 64 -2.77 -1.06 -19.01
N LEU A 65 -3.13 -2.28 -18.59
CA LEU A 65 -4.43 -2.56 -18.00
C LEU A 65 -4.55 -1.98 -16.58
N ILE A 66 -3.57 -2.30 -15.73
CA ILE A 66 -3.43 -1.71 -14.41
C ILE A 66 -2.61 -0.43 -14.57
N LYS A 67 -3.22 0.68 -14.20
CA LYS A 67 -2.68 2.03 -14.34
C LYS A 67 -3.22 2.94 -13.25
N PRO A 68 -2.49 4.02 -12.92
CA PRO A 68 -2.98 5.03 -11.98
C PRO A 68 -4.39 5.49 -12.33
N ARG A 69 -5.16 5.78 -11.30
CA ARG A 69 -6.59 6.07 -11.41
C ARG A 69 -6.85 7.29 -12.28
N ILE A 70 -5.99 8.30 -12.21
CA ILE A 70 -6.10 9.50 -13.04
C ILE A 70 -5.95 9.20 -14.54
N ASN A 71 -5.28 8.09 -14.90
CA ASN A 71 -5.12 7.62 -16.28
C ASN A 71 -6.28 6.70 -16.74
N LYS A 72 -7.22 6.35 -15.85
CA LYS A 72 -8.45 5.61 -16.19
C LYS A 72 -9.46 6.54 -16.87
N SER A 73 -10.39 5.98 -17.66
CA SER A 73 -11.40 6.81 -18.34
C SER A 73 -12.34 7.49 -17.34
N LYS A 74 -12.90 8.67 -17.65
CA LYS A 74 -13.86 9.35 -16.74
C LYS A 74 -15.03 8.46 -16.33
N ARG A 75 -15.55 7.65 -17.27
CA ARG A 75 -16.61 6.66 -17.01
C ARG A 75 -16.17 5.60 -16.01
N GLU A 76 -14.95 5.11 -16.12
CA GLU A 76 -14.38 4.13 -15.19
C GLU A 76 -14.15 4.74 -13.80
N GLN A 77 -13.61 5.96 -13.73
CA GLN A 77 -13.42 6.69 -12.48
C GLN A 77 -14.76 6.90 -11.74
N GLN A 78 -15.81 7.34 -12.46
CA GLN A 78 -17.15 7.51 -11.91
C GLN A 78 -17.78 6.19 -11.43
N SER A 79 -17.64 5.12 -12.23
CA SER A 79 -18.12 3.79 -11.87
C SER A 79 -17.48 3.29 -10.57
N ARG A 80 -16.17 3.47 -10.44
CA ARG A 80 -15.40 3.09 -9.25
C ARG A 80 -15.76 3.91 -8.02
N SER A 81 -15.92 5.23 -8.14
CA SER A 81 -16.41 6.05 -7.03
C SER A 81 -17.78 5.61 -6.55
N LYS A 82 -18.69 5.28 -7.46
CA LYS A 82 -20.06 4.89 -7.10
C LYS A 82 -20.14 3.49 -6.50
N ASN A 83 -19.39 2.53 -7.06
CA ASN A 83 -19.55 1.10 -6.74
C ASN A 83 -18.55 0.60 -5.70
N SER A 84 -17.40 1.27 -5.56
CA SER A 84 -16.29 0.83 -4.70
C SER A 84 -15.89 1.88 -3.67
N ALA A 85 -16.63 3.00 -3.59
CA ALA A 85 -16.30 4.15 -2.72
C ALA A 85 -14.86 4.67 -2.91
N GLU A 86 -14.26 4.49 -4.09
CA GLU A 86 -12.93 5.02 -4.36
C GLU A 86 -12.99 6.57 -4.35
N VAL A 87 -12.18 7.22 -3.49
CA VAL A 87 -12.09 8.68 -3.34
C VAL A 87 -10.74 9.19 -3.82
N PHE A 88 -10.69 10.41 -4.36
CA PHE A 88 -9.44 11.09 -4.68
C PHE A 88 -9.12 12.05 -3.54
N THR A 89 -8.07 11.76 -2.78
CA THR A 89 -7.56 12.68 -1.77
C THR A 89 -6.50 13.57 -2.40
N PRO A 90 -6.76 14.87 -2.62
CA PRO A 90 -5.78 15.79 -3.17
C PRO A 90 -4.51 15.80 -2.33
N SER A 91 -3.33 15.98 -2.93
CA SER A 91 -2.06 15.89 -2.19
C SER A 91 -1.93 16.93 -1.08
N TRP A 92 -2.56 18.10 -1.22
CA TRP A 92 -2.57 19.12 -0.16
C TRP A 92 -3.36 18.66 1.07
N ILE A 93 -4.43 17.86 0.92
CA ILE A 93 -5.16 17.26 2.05
C ILE A 93 -4.29 16.18 2.71
N CYS A 94 -3.65 15.32 1.90
CA CYS A 94 -2.72 14.32 2.43
C CYS A 94 -1.61 14.99 3.24
N ASN A 95 -1.06 16.11 2.72
CA ASN A 95 -0.06 16.91 3.40
C ASN A 95 -0.55 17.44 4.75
N SER A 96 -1.72 18.05 4.80
CA SER A 96 -2.30 18.58 6.05
C SER A 96 -2.46 17.49 7.10
N GLN A 97 -2.95 16.32 6.72
CA GLN A 97 -3.13 15.21 7.67
C GLN A 97 -1.80 14.60 8.12
N ASN A 98 -0.82 14.47 7.22
CA ASN A 98 0.53 14.04 7.59
C ASN A 98 1.21 15.07 8.53
N ASN A 99 0.95 16.37 8.34
CA ASN A 99 1.44 17.42 9.24
C ASN A 99 0.88 17.25 10.65
N LEU A 100 -0.42 16.99 10.84
CA LEU A 100 -0.98 16.76 12.18
C LEU A 100 -0.25 15.64 12.94
N ILE A 101 0.11 14.59 12.22
CA ILE A 101 0.82 13.43 12.75
C ILE A 101 2.27 13.79 13.13
N ASP A 102 2.96 14.54 12.27
CA ASP A 102 4.33 14.97 12.55
C ASP A 102 4.41 16.08 13.61
N ASP A 103 3.48 17.02 13.62
CA ASP A 103 3.39 18.07 14.63
C ASP A 103 3.26 17.48 16.03
N ALA A 104 2.44 16.43 16.18
CA ALA A 104 2.34 15.66 17.41
C ALA A 104 3.66 14.92 17.78
N TRP A 105 4.40 14.44 16.78
CA TRP A 105 5.66 13.72 17.03
C TRP A 105 6.81 14.67 17.41
N PHE A 106 6.95 15.78 16.69
CA PHE A 106 8.00 16.80 16.86
C PHE A 106 7.68 17.83 17.95
N GLY A 107 6.41 17.97 18.33
CA GLY A 107 5.96 19.02 19.27
C GLY A 107 6.01 20.44 18.69
N LYS A 108 6.17 20.58 17.37
CA LYS A 108 6.17 21.86 16.66
C LYS A 108 5.63 21.71 15.24
N GLN A 109 5.09 22.80 14.71
CA GLN A 109 4.56 22.87 13.36
C GLN A 109 5.65 23.07 12.30
N ASN A 110 5.30 22.77 11.05
CA ASN A 110 6.07 23.08 9.84
C ASN A 110 7.46 22.42 9.77
N SER A 111 7.61 21.25 10.38
CA SER A 111 8.88 20.50 10.34
C SER A 111 9.28 20.20 8.89
N PHE A 112 8.35 19.76 8.04
CA PHE A 112 8.66 19.38 6.65
C PHE A 112 8.27 20.41 5.60
N ASN A 113 7.21 21.19 5.82
CA ASN A 113 6.65 22.13 4.85
C ASN A 113 5.76 23.17 5.54
N PHE A 114 5.46 24.25 4.83
CA PHE A 114 4.50 25.26 5.21
C PHE A 114 3.21 25.08 4.41
N GLU A 115 2.07 25.02 5.09
CA GLU A 115 0.77 24.84 4.46
C GLU A 115 0.20 26.15 3.90
N GLY A 116 -0.28 26.08 2.66
CA GLY A 116 -1.18 27.07 2.07
C GLY A 116 -2.62 26.55 2.02
N LYS A 117 -3.52 27.30 1.38
CA LYS A 117 -4.95 26.94 1.30
C LYS A 117 -5.21 25.62 0.55
N SER A 118 -4.49 25.38 -0.53
CA SER A 118 -4.58 24.15 -1.36
C SER A 118 -3.24 23.84 -2.01
N SER A 119 -2.17 24.17 -1.30
CA SER A 119 -0.78 24.09 -1.73
C SER A 119 0.10 23.95 -0.50
N TRP A 120 1.37 23.64 -0.70
CA TRP A 120 2.38 23.65 0.34
C TRP A 120 3.72 24.08 -0.26
N GLU A 121 4.64 24.48 0.60
CA GLU A 121 6.02 24.77 0.23
C GLU A 121 6.96 23.99 1.14
N ALA A 122 7.85 23.18 0.56
CA ALA A 122 8.84 22.44 1.33
C ALA A 122 9.71 23.35 2.20
N ASN A 123 9.83 23.01 3.48
CA ASN A 123 10.79 23.64 4.37
C ASN A 123 12.18 23.09 4.03
N ASN A 124 13.09 23.92 3.54
CA ASN A 124 14.43 23.49 3.12
C ASN A 124 15.47 23.50 4.25
N ASN A 125 15.09 23.91 5.46
CA ASN A 125 15.98 23.84 6.62
C ASN A 125 16.17 22.39 7.06
N GLN A 126 17.31 22.13 7.71
CA GLN A 126 17.56 20.83 8.33
C GLN A 126 16.48 20.52 9.39
N ILE A 127 16.01 19.28 9.42
CA ILE A 127 15.02 18.84 10.40
C ILE A 127 15.66 18.80 11.79
N GLU A 128 15.09 19.56 12.70
CA GLU A 128 15.48 19.55 14.12
C GLU A 128 14.60 18.58 14.90
N PHE A 129 15.21 17.78 15.76
CA PHE A 129 14.55 16.77 16.58
C PHE A 129 14.43 17.23 18.04
N PRO A 130 13.37 16.82 18.77
CA PRO A 130 13.26 17.06 20.21
C PRO A 130 14.45 16.47 20.99
N GLU A 131 14.86 17.08 22.10
CA GLU A 131 16.03 16.66 22.89
C GLU A 131 16.02 15.17 23.28
N GLU A 132 14.85 14.61 23.55
CA GLU A 132 14.64 13.21 23.99
C GLU A 132 14.46 12.21 22.84
N LYS A 133 14.49 12.66 21.57
CA LYS A 133 14.23 11.79 20.40
C LYS A 133 15.29 11.98 19.33
N SER A 134 15.75 10.88 18.76
CA SER A 134 16.65 10.89 17.62
C SER A 134 15.89 10.83 16.28
N TRP A 135 16.61 11.13 15.20
CA TRP A 135 16.10 10.92 13.85
C TRP A 135 15.84 9.43 13.54
N ILE A 136 16.57 8.52 14.21
CA ILE A 136 16.33 7.07 14.14
C ILE A 136 14.95 6.72 14.74
N ASP A 137 14.56 7.39 15.82
CA ASP A 137 13.24 7.19 16.43
C ASP A 137 12.13 7.64 15.48
N TYR A 138 12.36 8.70 14.70
CA TYR A 138 11.41 9.15 13.68
C TYR A 138 11.24 8.13 12.55
N ILE A 139 12.34 7.58 12.01
CA ILE A 139 12.23 6.58 10.94
C ILE A 139 11.61 5.27 11.44
N LYS A 140 11.82 4.91 12.72
CA LYS A 140 11.22 3.74 13.37
C LYS A 140 9.75 3.93 13.78
N ASP A 141 9.26 5.17 13.80
CA ASP A 141 7.86 5.43 14.16
C ASP A 141 6.92 4.78 13.14
N THR A 142 6.20 3.74 13.55
CA THR A 142 5.40 2.91 12.64
C THR A 142 4.14 3.64 12.21
N ARG A 143 3.90 3.73 10.90
CA ARG A 143 2.71 4.35 10.30
C ARG A 143 1.90 3.33 9.50
N LEU A 144 0.58 3.44 9.55
CA LEU A 144 -0.34 2.58 8.79
C LEU A 144 -1.37 3.44 8.04
N GLU A 145 -1.43 3.29 6.72
CA GLU A 145 -2.48 3.86 5.87
C GLU A 145 -3.59 2.82 5.64
N ILE A 146 -4.74 3.01 6.26
CA ILE A 146 -5.92 2.14 6.08
C ILE A 146 -6.62 2.51 4.78
N SER A 147 -7.08 1.51 4.01
CA SER A 147 -7.73 1.70 2.69
C SER A 147 -6.87 2.59 1.78
N CYS A 148 -5.61 2.19 1.62
CA CYS A 148 -4.57 3.06 1.08
C CYS A 148 -4.74 3.40 -0.41
N GLY A 149 -5.60 2.71 -1.17
CA GLY A 149 -5.70 2.94 -2.61
C GLY A 149 -4.34 2.84 -3.30
N GLU A 150 -3.86 3.95 -3.87
CA GLU A 150 -2.55 4.07 -4.53
C GLU A 150 -1.41 4.53 -3.58
N ALA A 151 -1.68 4.53 -2.27
CA ALA A 151 -0.84 4.94 -1.14
C ALA A 151 -0.39 6.43 -1.12
N PRO A 152 -1.30 7.40 -1.37
CA PRO A 152 -0.94 8.82 -1.45
C PRO A 152 -0.48 9.42 -0.12
N TYR A 153 -0.78 8.81 1.03
CA TYR A 153 -0.26 9.27 2.32
C TYR A 153 1.12 8.72 2.61
N ILE A 154 1.48 7.53 2.08
CA ILE A 154 2.81 6.94 2.27
C ILE A 154 3.82 7.53 1.27
N VAL A 155 3.48 7.59 -0.02
CA VAL A 155 4.34 8.15 -1.08
C VAL A 155 3.55 9.06 -2.01
N SER A 156 4.15 10.18 -2.38
CA SER A 156 3.47 11.26 -3.10
C SER A 156 4.15 11.58 -4.43
N ARG A 157 4.29 10.56 -5.30
CA ARG A 157 4.95 10.71 -6.61
C ARG A 157 4.22 11.67 -7.55
N TYR A 158 2.90 11.77 -7.41
CA TYR A 158 2.04 12.64 -8.19
C TYR A 158 0.82 13.04 -7.39
N ASP A 159 0.18 14.15 -7.77
CA ASP A 159 -1.11 14.54 -7.23
C ASP A 159 -2.21 13.62 -7.79
N THR A 160 -3.00 13.05 -6.88
CA THR A 160 -4.01 12.04 -7.25
C THR A 160 -5.17 12.62 -8.08
N VAL A 161 -5.40 13.93 -8.01
CA VAL A 161 -6.49 14.63 -8.70
C VAL A 161 -6.03 15.20 -10.03
N THR A 162 -4.84 15.80 -10.09
CA THR A 162 -4.33 16.45 -11.32
C THR A 162 -3.44 15.55 -12.16
N GLY A 163 -2.89 14.48 -11.55
CA GLY A 163 -1.88 13.61 -12.16
C GLY A 163 -0.55 14.31 -12.40
N GLU A 164 -0.29 15.43 -11.73
CA GLU A 164 0.96 16.17 -11.85
C GLU A 164 2.03 15.53 -10.99
N TYR A 165 3.19 15.29 -11.60
CA TYR A 165 4.37 14.79 -10.90
C TYR A 165 4.81 15.77 -9.81
N ILE A 166 5.15 15.24 -8.64
CA ILE A 166 5.67 16.01 -7.51
C ILE A 166 7.17 15.73 -7.40
N ASP A 167 7.97 16.78 -7.57
CA ASP A 167 9.43 16.70 -7.43
C ASP A 167 9.82 16.26 -6.01
N LEU A 168 10.93 15.51 -5.88
CA LEU A 168 11.30 14.80 -4.65
C LEU A 168 11.34 15.70 -3.40
N LYS A 169 11.81 16.94 -3.54
CA LYS A 169 11.87 17.93 -2.44
C LYS A 169 10.50 18.42 -1.99
N GLN A 170 9.49 18.35 -2.85
CA GLN A 170 8.11 18.77 -2.57
C GLN A 170 7.22 17.60 -2.12
N ARG A 171 7.75 16.38 -2.02
CA ARG A 171 6.97 15.22 -1.62
C ARG A 171 6.57 15.29 -0.14
N ILE A 172 5.37 14.82 0.14
CA ILE A 172 4.66 14.94 1.41
C ILE A 172 4.36 13.60 2.08
N GLY A 173 4.64 12.48 1.40
CA GLY A 173 4.32 11.15 1.90
C GLY A 173 5.09 10.81 3.18
N LEU A 174 4.51 9.99 4.05
CA LEU A 174 5.14 9.59 5.30
C LEU A 174 6.49 8.90 5.08
N LEU A 175 6.61 8.10 4.01
CA LEU A 175 7.88 7.49 3.61
C LEU A 175 8.81 8.51 2.97
N ASP A 176 8.29 9.41 2.14
CA ASP A 176 9.07 10.51 1.54
C ASP A 176 9.75 11.38 2.64
N ARG A 177 9.01 11.69 3.71
CA ARG A 177 9.50 12.43 4.89
C ARG A 177 10.57 11.64 5.65
N LYS A 178 10.38 10.34 5.85
CA LYS A 178 11.41 9.47 6.46
C LYS A 178 12.67 9.41 5.60
N ILE A 179 12.55 9.24 4.28
CA ILE A 179 13.70 9.23 3.37
C ILE A 179 14.42 10.58 3.38
N ARG A 180 13.69 11.70 3.46
CA ARG A 180 14.30 13.02 3.68
C ARG A 180 15.12 13.07 4.97
N VAL A 181 14.58 12.57 6.07
CA VAL A 181 15.31 12.49 7.35
C VAL A 181 16.57 11.64 7.22
N VAL A 182 16.49 10.47 6.58
CA VAL A 182 17.68 9.67 6.26
C VAL A 182 18.65 10.50 5.38
N ASN A 183 18.12 11.27 4.44
CA ASN A 183 18.92 12.06 3.53
C ASN A 183 19.83 13.07 4.21
N GLU A 184 19.28 13.75 5.20
CA GLU A 184 19.98 14.79 5.96
C GLU A 184 20.98 14.23 6.98
N ASN A 185 20.89 12.93 7.32
CA ASN A 185 21.64 12.35 8.45
C ASN A 185 22.66 11.27 8.09
N THR A 186 22.62 10.69 6.88
CA THR A 186 23.60 9.70 6.43
C THR A 186 24.60 10.29 5.45
N LYS A 187 25.79 9.70 5.35
CA LYS A 187 26.85 10.19 4.44
C LYS A 187 27.11 9.27 3.26
N ASN A 188 27.23 7.98 3.53
CA ASN A 188 27.59 6.98 2.53
C ASN A 188 26.37 6.16 2.08
N GLU A 189 26.56 5.41 1.00
CA GLU A 189 25.50 4.64 0.34
C GLU A 189 24.99 3.46 1.18
N GLU A 190 25.88 2.74 1.84
CA GLU A 190 25.54 1.58 2.67
C GLU A 190 24.69 2.02 3.88
N GLU A 191 25.15 3.04 4.61
CA GLU A 191 24.42 3.63 5.73
C GLU A 191 23.06 4.19 5.29
N TRP A 192 23.00 4.81 4.10
CA TRP A 192 21.73 5.29 3.55
C TRP A 192 20.77 4.13 3.28
N LEU A 193 21.24 3.07 2.62
CA LEU A 193 20.42 1.94 2.24
C LEU A 193 19.86 1.23 3.48
N ASP A 194 20.69 1.01 4.51
CA ASP A 194 20.27 0.40 5.77
C ASP A 194 19.14 1.19 6.46
N ASN A 195 19.27 2.52 6.50
CA ASN A 195 18.28 3.38 7.12
C ASN A 195 17.01 3.56 6.27
N VAL A 196 17.13 3.49 4.94
CA VAL A 196 15.96 3.44 4.05
C VAL A 196 15.23 2.11 4.20
N LEU A 197 15.93 0.97 4.24
CA LEU A 197 15.33 -0.33 4.54
C LEU A 197 14.59 -0.30 5.87
N LEU A 198 15.16 0.35 6.89
CA LEU A 198 14.50 0.56 8.18
C LEU A 198 13.24 1.43 8.07
N ALA A 199 13.25 2.50 7.27
CA ALA A 199 12.07 3.32 7.02
C ALA A 199 10.96 2.52 6.30
N TYR A 200 11.30 1.74 5.27
CA TYR A 200 10.36 0.87 4.56
C TYR A 200 9.71 -0.16 5.48
N LYS A 201 10.47 -0.75 6.41
CA LYS A 201 9.96 -1.69 7.42
C LYS A 201 8.93 -1.06 8.38
N ASN A 202 8.87 0.27 8.49
CA ASN A 202 8.02 1.00 9.43
C ASN A 202 6.88 1.79 8.78
N VAL A 203 6.59 1.53 7.50
CA VAL A 203 5.39 2.04 6.83
C VAL A 203 4.56 0.88 6.31
N TYR A 204 3.26 0.91 6.59
CA TYR A 204 2.31 -0.14 6.26
C TYR A 204 1.07 0.45 5.60
N GLY A 205 0.37 -0.37 4.82
CA GLY A 205 -0.92 -0.01 4.25
C GLY A 205 -1.70 -1.23 3.79
N TYR A 206 -3.00 -1.10 3.69
CA TYR A 206 -3.81 -2.14 3.06
C TYR A 206 -4.99 -1.57 2.29
N ASP A 207 -5.42 -2.33 1.28
CA ASP A 207 -6.60 -2.01 0.50
C ASP A 207 -7.39 -3.29 0.15
N TRP A 208 -8.64 -3.12 -0.27
CA TRP A 208 -9.47 -4.23 -0.73
C TRP A 208 -9.10 -4.66 -2.16
N GLN A 209 -8.90 -3.70 -3.07
CA GLN A 209 -8.79 -3.97 -4.49
C GLN A 209 -7.33 -4.29 -4.87
N GLY A 210 -7.10 -5.40 -5.57
CA GLY A 210 -5.73 -5.84 -5.86
C GLY A 210 -4.99 -4.94 -6.85
N ASP A 211 -5.71 -4.26 -7.76
CA ASP A 211 -5.09 -3.29 -8.67
C ASP A 211 -4.58 -2.07 -7.90
N ASN A 212 -5.32 -1.60 -6.90
CA ASN A 212 -4.87 -0.53 -6.00
C ASN A 212 -3.61 -0.95 -5.22
N VAL A 213 -3.66 -2.12 -4.58
CA VAL A 213 -2.50 -2.68 -3.85
C VAL A 213 -1.27 -2.78 -4.75
N PHE A 214 -1.42 -3.27 -5.98
CA PHE A 214 -0.30 -3.36 -6.93
C PHE A 214 0.27 -1.97 -7.27
N ILE A 215 -0.58 -0.97 -7.56
CA ILE A 215 -0.15 0.39 -7.88
C ILE A 215 0.54 1.04 -6.67
N ALA A 216 0.02 0.86 -5.46
CA ALA A 216 0.67 1.32 -4.23
C ALA A 216 2.07 0.73 -4.08
N ARG A 217 2.21 -0.60 -4.25
CA ARG A 217 3.51 -1.29 -4.19
C ARG A 217 4.48 -0.76 -5.25
N GLU A 218 4.00 -0.54 -6.48
CA GLU A 218 4.77 0.05 -7.58
C GLU A 218 5.20 1.49 -7.27
N ASN A 219 4.31 2.33 -6.72
CA ASN A 219 4.64 3.68 -6.29
C ASN A 219 5.72 3.71 -5.19
N LEU A 220 5.64 2.81 -4.21
CA LEU A 220 6.65 2.70 -3.16
C LEU A 220 8.02 2.29 -3.74
N LEU A 221 8.06 1.32 -4.64
CA LEU A 221 9.31 0.85 -5.24
C LEU A 221 9.94 1.90 -6.16
N LEU A 222 9.12 2.56 -6.99
CA LEU A 222 9.60 3.64 -7.86
C LEU A 222 10.12 4.84 -7.04
N SER A 223 9.51 5.14 -5.89
CA SER A 223 10.00 6.20 -4.99
C SER A 223 11.40 5.87 -4.47
N PHE A 224 11.67 4.62 -4.09
CA PHE A 224 13.02 4.18 -3.69
C PHE A 224 14.04 4.44 -4.80
N ILE A 225 13.73 3.99 -6.03
CA ILE A 225 14.62 4.14 -7.18
C ILE A 225 14.88 5.62 -7.48
N GLU A 226 13.85 6.47 -7.42
CA GLU A 226 13.99 7.91 -7.66
C GLU A 226 14.85 8.61 -6.61
N TYR A 227 14.67 8.30 -5.32
CA TYR A 227 15.50 8.88 -4.27
C TYR A 227 16.96 8.40 -4.33
N TYR A 228 17.18 7.14 -4.69
CA TYR A 228 18.53 6.60 -4.85
C TYR A 228 19.24 7.22 -6.07
N ASP A 229 18.55 7.34 -7.21
CA ASP A 229 19.05 8.01 -8.42
C ASP A 229 19.40 9.48 -8.16
N GLU A 230 18.50 10.24 -7.54
CA GLU A 230 18.74 11.65 -7.20
C GLU A 230 19.96 11.83 -6.28
N ARG A 231 20.17 10.90 -5.36
CA ARG A 231 21.24 11.01 -4.36
C ARG A 231 22.60 10.54 -4.87
N PHE A 232 22.64 9.46 -5.65
CA PHE A 232 23.88 8.79 -6.04
C PHE A 232 24.18 8.84 -7.53
N ASP A 233 23.30 9.47 -8.34
CA ASP A 233 23.42 9.61 -9.80
C ASP A 233 23.58 8.25 -10.53
N LYS A 234 22.90 7.22 -10.01
CA LYS A 234 22.90 5.86 -10.56
C LYS A 234 21.66 5.09 -10.13
N THR A 235 21.33 4.02 -10.84
CA THR A 235 20.24 3.10 -10.45
C THR A 235 20.70 2.14 -9.34
N PRO A 236 19.82 1.77 -8.39
CA PRO A 236 20.14 0.75 -7.40
C PRO A 236 20.43 -0.61 -8.05
N THR A 237 21.11 -1.50 -7.31
CA THR A 237 21.34 -2.86 -7.81
C THR A 237 20.02 -3.64 -7.84
N ILE A 238 19.95 -4.67 -8.68
CA ILE A 238 18.76 -5.52 -8.76
C ILE A 238 18.45 -6.21 -7.42
N ASN A 239 19.49 -6.55 -6.66
CA ASN A 239 19.37 -7.17 -5.34
C ASN A 239 18.70 -6.21 -4.34
N ASP A 240 19.10 -4.93 -4.34
CA ASP A 240 18.50 -3.92 -3.44
C ASP A 240 17.03 -3.66 -3.81
N ILE A 241 16.72 -3.63 -5.11
CA ILE A 241 15.36 -3.49 -5.63
C ILE A 241 14.48 -4.67 -5.17
N HIS A 242 14.99 -5.90 -5.28
CA HIS A 242 14.28 -7.10 -4.83
C HIS A 242 14.07 -7.08 -3.31
N GLN A 243 15.10 -6.70 -2.54
CA GLN A 243 15.01 -6.59 -1.09
C GLN A 243 13.93 -5.58 -0.65
N ILE A 244 13.88 -4.41 -1.28
CA ILE A 244 12.81 -3.41 -1.02
C ILE A 244 11.45 -3.96 -1.44
N ALA A 245 11.35 -4.64 -2.59
CA ALA A 245 10.10 -5.23 -3.06
C ALA A 245 9.57 -6.31 -2.09
N GLU A 246 10.45 -7.10 -1.49
CA GLU A 246 10.07 -8.08 -0.47
C GLU A 246 9.45 -7.39 0.75
N ILE A 247 10.07 -6.31 1.25
CA ILE A 247 9.52 -5.52 2.36
C ILE A 247 8.15 -4.95 2.00
N ILE A 248 8.04 -4.32 0.82
CA ILE A 248 6.79 -3.77 0.29
C ILE A 248 5.70 -4.85 0.21
N SER A 249 6.03 -6.08 -0.22
CA SER A 249 5.06 -7.19 -0.34
C SER A 249 4.47 -7.63 1.01
N TRP A 250 5.20 -7.41 2.11
CA TRP A 250 4.72 -7.66 3.47
C TRP A 250 3.94 -6.48 4.04
N ASN A 251 4.36 -5.26 3.70
CA ASN A 251 3.91 -4.04 4.36
C ASN A 251 2.70 -3.41 3.70
N ILE A 252 2.54 -3.58 2.39
CA ILE A 252 1.34 -3.16 1.65
C ILE A 252 0.59 -4.43 1.24
N TRP A 253 -0.55 -4.75 1.85
CA TRP A 253 -1.25 -6.02 1.58
C TRP A 253 -2.73 -5.84 1.22
N GLN A 254 -3.32 -6.90 0.68
CA GLN A 254 -4.75 -6.91 0.33
C GLN A 254 -5.57 -7.46 1.50
N MET A 255 -6.60 -6.74 1.94
CA MET A 255 -7.40 -7.15 3.10
C MET A 255 -8.83 -6.61 3.07
N ASP A 256 -9.76 -7.44 3.54
CA ASP A 256 -11.07 -7.00 4.02
C ASP A 256 -10.88 -6.23 5.34
N GLY A 257 -11.01 -4.91 5.30
CA GLY A 257 -10.78 -4.04 6.46
C GLY A 257 -11.76 -4.23 7.63
N LEU A 258 -12.89 -4.92 7.40
CA LEU A 258 -13.88 -5.23 8.45
C LEU A 258 -13.61 -6.60 9.07
N LYS A 259 -13.24 -7.58 8.24
CA LYS A 259 -13.08 -8.98 8.66
C LYS A 259 -11.63 -9.38 8.93
N TYR A 260 -10.67 -8.56 8.53
CA TYR A 260 -9.21 -8.80 8.65
C TYR A 260 -8.71 -10.07 7.96
N VAL A 261 -9.46 -10.55 6.97
CA VAL A 261 -9.13 -11.69 6.12
C VAL A 261 -8.86 -11.24 4.68
N ILE A 262 -8.28 -12.12 3.87
CA ILE A 262 -8.14 -11.88 2.42
C ILE A 262 -9.56 -11.68 1.83
N PRO A 263 -9.76 -10.70 0.92
CA PRO A 263 -11.05 -10.51 0.25
C PRO A 263 -11.63 -11.80 -0.30
N ASN A 264 -12.94 -11.99 -0.13
CA ASN A 264 -13.70 -13.15 -0.59
C ASN A 264 -13.22 -14.52 -0.04
N SER A 265 -12.35 -14.55 0.96
CA SER A 265 -11.90 -15.80 1.58
C SER A 265 -12.85 -16.31 2.66
N CYS A 266 -13.62 -15.42 3.31
CA CYS A 266 -14.69 -15.79 4.23
C CYS A 266 -15.95 -16.18 3.45
N LYS A 267 -16.53 -17.34 3.78
CA LYS A 267 -17.63 -17.93 3.02
C LYS A 267 -18.75 -18.41 3.93
N THR A 268 -19.96 -18.45 3.39
CA THR A 268 -21.09 -19.19 3.96
C THR A 268 -20.92 -20.66 3.59
N ASP A 269 -20.88 -21.53 4.59
CA ASP A 269 -20.78 -22.97 4.36
C ASP A 269 -22.15 -23.47 3.89
N MET A 270 -22.24 -23.93 2.65
CA MET A 270 -23.45 -24.57 2.15
C MET A 270 -23.45 -26.03 2.59
N ARG A 271 -24.40 -26.39 3.47
CA ARG A 271 -24.68 -27.78 3.83
C ARG A 271 -25.89 -28.24 3.05
N VAL A 272 -25.82 -29.45 2.52
CA VAL A 272 -26.98 -30.13 1.95
C VAL A 272 -27.49 -31.05 3.05
N ASP A 273 -28.63 -30.69 3.63
CA ASP A 273 -29.35 -31.53 4.58
C ASP A 273 -30.47 -32.25 3.84
N VAL A 274 -30.92 -33.41 4.36
CA VAL A 274 -32.08 -34.11 3.81
C VAL A 274 -33.26 -33.87 4.75
N ASN A 275 -34.37 -33.33 4.24
CA ASN A 275 -35.55 -33.08 5.04
C ASN A 275 -36.30 -34.39 5.37
N LEU A 276 -37.35 -34.29 6.19
CA LEU A 276 -38.15 -35.45 6.64
C LEU A 276 -38.82 -36.21 5.47
N PHE A 277 -38.92 -35.61 4.28
CA PHE A 277 -39.50 -36.18 3.07
C PHE A 277 -38.45 -36.72 2.09
N GLY A 278 -37.17 -36.72 2.46
CA GLY A 278 -36.08 -37.23 1.61
C GLY A 278 -35.58 -36.25 0.56
N GLU A 279 -35.99 -34.98 0.61
CA GLU A 279 -35.55 -33.95 -0.33
C GLU A 279 -34.27 -33.26 0.16
N GLU A 280 -33.35 -32.99 -0.76
CA GLU A 280 -32.15 -32.21 -0.48
C GLU A 280 -32.51 -30.73 -0.25
N VAL A 281 -32.23 -30.23 0.95
CA VAL A 281 -32.38 -28.83 1.34
C VAL A 281 -30.99 -28.23 1.52
N VAL A 282 -30.68 -27.19 0.73
CA VAL A 282 -29.43 -26.45 0.88
C VAL A 282 -29.59 -25.44 2.01
N ASN A 283 -28.99 -25.72 3.17
CA ASN A 283 -28.90 -24.82 4.30
C ASN A 283 -27.53 -24.11 4.29
N GLY A 284 -27.53 -22.79 4.10
CA GLY A 284 -26.34 -21.97 4.23
C GLY A 284 -26.08 -21.62 5.69
N GLN A 285 -25.03 -22.18 6.30
CA GLN A 285 -24.55 -21.70 7.58
C GLN A 285 -23.62 -20.50 7.36
N GLU A 286 -24.10 -19.31 7.71
CA GLU A 286 -23.29 -18.10 7.65
C GLU A 286 -22.09 -18.23 8.60
N CYS A 287 -20.96 -17.67 8.17
CA CYS A 287 -19.78 -17.58 9.01
C CYS A 287 -20.10 -16.91 10.36
N TYR A 288 -19.71 -17.56 11.46
CA TYR A 288 -19.95 -17.04 12.82
C TYR A 288 -19.43 -15.62 13.01
N GLY A 289 -18.23 -15.31 12.50
CA GLY A 289 -17.66 -13.96 12.56
C GLY A 289 -18.54 -12.92 11.86
N CYS A 290 -19.11 -13.24 10.70
CA CYS A 290 -20.05 -12.35 10.01
C CYS A 290 -21.36 -12.19 10.79
N GLN A 291 -21.91 -13.30 11.30
CA GLN A 291 -23.17 -13.29 12.04
C GLN A 291 -23.10 -12.51 13.35
N LYS A 292 -21.94 -12.54 14.02
CA LYS A 292 -21.74 -11.94 15.36
C LYS A 292 -20.89 -10.67 15.35
N ASP A 293 -20.54 -10.17 14.16
CA ASP A 293 -19.60 -9.06 14.00
C ASP A 293 -18.33 -9.26 14.84
N ASN A 294 -17.82 -10.49 14.84
CA ASN A 294 -16.67 -10.89 15.65
C ASN A 294 -15.44 -11.08 14.75
N PRO A 295 -14.47 -10.15 14.81
CA PRO A 295 -13.32 -10.17 13.91
C PRO A 295 -12.39 -11.35 14.14
N TYR A 296 -12.50 -12.09 15.26
CA TYR A 296 -11.66 -13.24 15.59
C TYR A 296 -12.26 -14.58 15.17
N ARG A 297 -13.50 -14.58 14.67
CA ARG A 297 -14.27 -15.81 14.40
C ARG A 297 -14.73 -15.92 12.94
N HIS A 298 -14.10 -15.17 12.03
CA HIS A 298 -14.22 -15.43 10.61
C HIS A 298 -13.57 -16.77 10.23
N ASN A 299 -14.18 -17.48 9.27
CA ASN A 299 -13.68 -18.71 8.66
C ASN A 299 -12.79 -18.45 7.42
N GLY A 300 -12.58 -17.17 7.08
CA GLY A 300 -11.67 -16.77 6.01
C GLY A 300 -10.20 -16.89 6.39
N ILE A 301 -9.32 -16.58 5.44
CA ILE A 301 -7.87 -16.62 5.64
C ILE A 301 -7.44 -15.27 6.23
N TYR A 302 -7.12 -15.24 7.53
CA TYR A 302 -6.60 -14.04 8.18
C TYR A 302 -5.32 -13.52 7.55
N CYS A 303 -5.28 -12.21 7.31
CA CYS A 303 -4.12 -11.56 6.74
C CYS A 303 -2.94 -11.58 7.72
N LYS A 304 -1.75 -11.87 7.20
CA LYS A 304 -0.49 -11.91 7.94
C LYS A 304 0.40 -10.77 7.49
N ILE A 305 1.08 -10.16 8.47
CA ILE A 305 2.11 -9.15 8.25
C ILE A 305 3.42 -9.60 8.89
N MET A 306 4.52 -8.93 8.55
CA MET A 306 5.81 -9.13 9.18
C MET A 306 5.96 -8.18 10.38
N ASP A 307 6.19 -8.73 11.58
CA ASP A 307 6.76 -7.99 12.70
C ASP A 307 8.27 -7.95 12.48
N TRP A 308 8.77 -6.88 11.86
CA TRP A 308 10.18 -6.73 11.49
C TRP A 308 11.12 -6.64 12.69
N GLU A 309 10.63 -6.13 13.83
CA GLU A 309 11.41 -6.07 15.06
C GLU A 309 11.68 -7.48 15.61
N LYS A 310 10.67 -8.36 15.57
CA LYS A 310 10.78 -9.74 16.06
C LYS A 310 11.13 -10.76 14.96
N GLY A 311 11.26 -10.32 13.72
CA GLY A 311 11.52 -11.18 12.56
C GLY A 311 10.46 -12.28 12.36
N LYS A 312 9.20 -12.04 12.72
CA LYS A 312 8.16 -13.07 12.73
C LYS A 312 6.88 -12.65 12.04
N LYS A 313 6.18 -13.63 11.47
CA LYS A 313 4.87 -13.44 10.84
C LYS A 313 3.79 -13.46 11.91
N ILE A 314 2.93 -12.46 11.93
CA ILE A 314 1.79 -12.36 12.84
C ILE A 314 0.50 -12.16 12.06
N LYS A 315 -0.66 -12.52 12.63
CA LYS A 315 -1.94 -12.13 12.02
C LYS A 315 -2.23 -10.67 12.39
N PHE A 316 -2.68 -9.89 11.42
CA PHE A 316 -2.99 -8.48 11.66
C PHE A 316 -4.08 -8.31 12.74
N VAL A 317 -5.10 -9.19 12.72
CA VAL A 317 -6.22 -9.16 13.69
C VAL A 317 -5.76 -9.29 15.15
N ASP A 318 -4.63 -9.95 15.41
CA ASP A 318 -4.10 -10.13 16.76
C ASP A 318 -3.58 -8.80 17.35
N LEU A 319 -3.28 -7.80 16.50
CA LEU A 319 -2.83 -6.47 16.94
C LEU A 319 -3.96 -5.59 17.46
N LEU A 320 -5.21 -5.88 17.08
CA LEU A 320 -6.38 -5.13 17.54
C LEU A 320 -6.65 -5.38 19.03
N TYR A 321 -6.16 -6.50 19.56
CA TYR A 321 -6.34 -6.87 20.96
C TYR A 321 -5.22 -6.31 21.83
N LYS A 322 -5.36 -5.03 22.19
CA LYS A 322 -4.66 -4.42 23.33
C LYS A 322 -5.68 -3.77 24.26
N GLY A 323 -6.47 -4.61 24.94
CA GLY A 323 -7.41 -4.16 25.97
C GLY A 323 -8.51 -5.20 26.26
N GLY A 324 -8.21 -6.19 27.09
CA GLY A 324 -9.20 -7.16 27.56
C GLY A 324 -8.54 -8.46 28.02
N ALA A 325 -8.75 -8.85 29.27
CA ALA A 325 -8.17 -10.03 29.89
C ALA A 325 -8.42 -11.32 29.07
N LYS A 326 -7.44 -12.23 29.14
CA LYS A 326 -7.60 -13.64 28.74
C LYS A 326 -8.65 -14.35 29.60
#